data_AF-A0AAW3PSU6-F1
#
_entry.id   AF-A0AAW3PSU6-F1
#
_cell.length_a   1.000
_cell.length_b   1.000
_cell.length_c   1.000
_cell.angle_alpha   90.00
_cell.angle_beta   90.00
_cell.angle_gamma   90.00
#
_symmetry.space_group_name_H-M   'P 1'
#
loop_
_entity.id
_entity.type
_entity.pdbx_description
1 polymer ?
#
loop_
_entity_poly.entity_id
_entity_poly.type
_entity_poly.pdbx_seq_one_letter_code
_entity_poly.pdbx_strand_id
1 'polypeptide(L)'
;MAILKNDASGEACLLRAYHVFGRDDARCDTVIRDGSVSRVHAHVRWAGGLWELHDHSSNGTSVSGVSLRDGEHAVLRQGDVIRFGRAGIAPWRVESLDDPADTLWPIRGAVAPIVLAPRQILPAPAAQPVTIVRSPAGEWLCDDTLPPRALHDGDEVSTGDFAWRLALARQGSTVTLAARADPAAPAQLLEFFVSRNEEHVRMLLHVRGGVVDLGERAHHYSLVTLARARSADWQAGHDAATQRWIELGRLARMLGIDTSHVNVQIHRARSQFAALPGLGASQLVERRRGSVRFGDVPFRIVRGEHLECEWVPSGGPRSGAPRAVPGPVVHCP
;
A
#
# COMPACT_ATOMS: atom_id res chain seq x y z
N MET A 1 16.87 -8.94 -4.34
CA MET A 1 16.05 -9.07 -5.55
C MET A 1 15.40 -10.43 -5.60
N ALA A 2 14.07 -10.47 -5.72
CA ALA A 2 13.31 -11.71 -5.83
C ALA A 2 12.74 -11.90 -7.25
N ILE A 3 12.85 -13.11 -7.78
CA ILE A 3 12.50 -13.45 -9.16
C ILE A 3 11.66 -14.72 -9.19
N LEU A 4 10.58 -14.68 -9.97
CA LEU A 4 9.84 -15.88 -10.38
C LEU A 4 10.08 -16.15 -11.86
N LYS A 5 10.15 -17.42 -12.23
CA LYS A 5 10.33 -17.87 -13.62
C LYS A 5 9.23 -18.84 -14.03
N ASN A 6 8.56 -18.59 -15.14
CA ASN A 6 7.60 -19.50 -15.69
C ASN A 6 8.31 -20.72 -16.31
N ASP A 7 7.96 -21.93 -15.87
CA ASP A 7 8.63 -23.16 -16.29
C ASP A 7 8.37 -23.51 -17.78
N ALA A 8 7.30 -22.99 -18.40
CA ALA A 8 6.97 -23.29 -19.80
C ALA A 8 7.48 -22.23 -20.78
N SER A 9 7.22 -20.95 -20.51
CA SER A 9 7.65 -19.86 -21.40
C SER A 9 9.10 -19.44 -21.18
N GLY A 10 9.68 -19.79 -20.03
CA GLY A 10 10.98 -19.26 -19.59
C GLY A 10 10.94 -17.79 -19.18
N GLU A 11 9.76 -17.17 -19.20
CA GLU A 11 9.55 -15.78 -18.79
C GLU A 11 9.92 -15.60 -17.31
N ALA A 12 10.78 -14.62 -17.03
CA ALA A 12 11.10 -14.22 -15.67
C ALA A 12 10.35 -12.94 -15.32
N CYS A 13 9.92 -12.82 -14.07
CA CYS A 13 9.39 -11.57 -13.53
C CYS A 13 10.10 -11.18 -12.23
N LEU A 14 10.41 -9.89 -12.12
CA LEU A 14 10.90 -9.27 -10.90
C LEU A 14 9.74 -9.05 -9.93
N LEU A 15 9.85 -9.58 -8.72
CA LEU A 15 8.89 -9.29 -7.65
C LEU A 15 9.16 -7.90 -7.07
N ARG A 16 8.15 -7.03 -7.17
CA ARG A 16 8.07 -5.79 -6.39
C ARG A 16 7.79 -6.12 -4.92
N ALA A 17 8.09 -5.20 -4.00
CA ALA A 17 7.80 -5.37 -2.57
C ALA A 17 6.32 -5.70 -2.28
N TYR A 18 5.42 -5.25 -3.15
CA TYR A 18 4.05 -5.75 -3.27
C TYR A 18 3.79 -5.97 -4.76
N HIS A 19 3.53 -7.22 -5.15
CA HIS A 19 3.45 -7.64 -6.55
C HIS A 19 2.16 -8.42 -6.81
N VAL A 20 1.37 -7.99 -7.78
CA VAL A 20 0.05 -8.56 -8.06
C VAL A 20 0.09 -9.43 -9.31
N PHE A 21 -0.45 -10.65 -9.18
CA PHE A 21 -0.68 -11.59 -10.27
C PHE A 21 -2.18 -11.65 -10.60
N GLY A 22 -2.50 -11.71 -11.89
CA GLY A 22 -3.88 -11.88 -12.33
C GLY A 22 -4.03 -11.75 -13.83
N ARG A 23 -5.27 -11.69 -14.30
CA ARG A 23 -5.59 -11.60 -15.73
C ARG A 23 -5.78 -10.19 -16.26
N ASP A 24 -6.03 -9.21 -15.38
CA ASP A 24 -6.32 -7.82 -15.74
C ASP A 24 -5.03 -6.99 -15.80
N ASP A 25 -4.68 -6.49 -16.98
CA ASP A 25 -3.45 -5.75 -17.25
C ASP A 25 -3.41 -4.36 -16.60
N ALA A 26 -4.58 -3.76 -16.35
CA ALA A 26 -4.67 -2.47 -15.68
C ALA A 26 -4.47 -2.58 -14.15
N ARG A 27 -4.48 -3.80 -13.60
CA ARG A 27 -4.49 -4.04 -12.14
C ARG A 27 -3.37 -4.96 -11.64
N CYS A 28 -2.67 -5.64 -12.54
CA CYS A 28 -1.67 -6.64 -12.17
C CYS A 28 -0.29 -6.26 -12.69
N ASP A 29 0.74 -6.53 -11.90
CA ASP A 29 2.14 -6.36 -12.28
C ASP A 29 2.58 -7.48 -13.24
N THR A 30 2.11 -8.71 -13.01
CA THR A 30 2.31 -9.84 -13.93
C THR A 30 0.97 -10.39 -14.39
N VAL A 31 0.78 -10.34 -15.70
CA VAL A 31 -0.48 -10.74 -16.35
C VAL A 31 -0.39 -12.19 -16.82
N ILE A 32 -1.26 -13.04 -16.28
CA ILE A 32 -1.43 -14.44 -16.69
C ILE A 32 -2.73 -14.54 -17.48
N ARG A 33 -2.61 -14.65 -18.81
CA ARG A 33 -3.74 -14.64 -19.75
C ARG A 33 -4.41 -16.02 -19.85
N ASP A 34 -5.06 -16.46 -18.77
CA ASP A 34 -5.82 -17.71 -18.74
C ASP A 34 -7.21 -17.53 -18.09
N GLY A 35 -8.24 -18.14 -18.67
CA GLY A 35 -9.63 -17.99 -18.20
C GLY A 35 -9.87 -18.46 -16.76
N SER A 36 -9.04 -19.36 -16.23
CA SER A 36 -9.09 -19.81 -14.84
C SER A 36 -8.36 -18.87 -13.85
N VAL A 37 -7.68 -17.85 -14.35
CA VAL A 37 -7.06 -16.81 -13.52
C VAL A 37 -8.03 -15.64 -13.33
N SER A 38 -8.37 -15.35 -12.06
CA SER A 38 -9.11 -14.15 -11.67
C SER A 38 -8.46 -12.86 -12.15
N ARG A 39 -9.26 -11.80 -12.31
CA ARG A 39 -8.77 -10.47 -12.73
C ARG A 39 -7.63 -9.96 -11.85
N VAL A 40 -7.80 -10.06 -10.54
CA VAL A 40 -6.75 -9.99 -9.51
C VAL A 40 -6.78 -11.34 -8.81
N HIS A 41 -5.72 -12.13 -8.93
CA HIS A 41 -5.71 -13.53 -8.53
C HIS A 41 -5.01 -13.74 -7.19
N ALA A 42 -3.78 -13.26 -7.09
CA ALA A 42 -2.95 -13.40 -5.91
C ALA A 42 -1.99 -12.22 -5.84
N HIS A 43 -1.40 -12.00 -4.68
CA HIS A 43 -0.28 -11.08 -4.55
C HIS A 43 0.84 -11.72 -3.72
N VAL A 44 2.06 -11.26 -3.99
CA VAL A 44 3.25 -11.59 -3.22
C VAL A 44 3.74 -10.31 -2.57
N ARG A 45 4.00 -10.33 -1.26
CA ARG A 45 4.48 -9.16 -0.52
C ARG A 45 5.73 -9.48 0.29
N TRP A 46 6.61 -8.49 0.43
CA TRP A 46 7.73 -8.53 1.34
C TRP A 46 7.31 -8.00 2.71
N ALA A 47 7.41 -8.83 3.74
CA ALA A 47 7.02 -8.50 5.10
C ALA A 47 7.87 -9.24 6.12
N GLY A 48 8.38 -8.53 7.13
CA GLY A 48 9.16 -9.14 8.21
C GLY A 48 10.43 -9.87 7.73
N GLY A 49 11.00 -9.46 6.59
CA GLY A 49 12.15 -10.14 5.99
C GLY A 49 11.80 -11.40 5.19
N LEU A 50 10.52 -11.63 4.90
CA LEU A 50 10.02 -12.80 4.20
C LEU A 50 9.10 -12.42 3.04
N TRP A 51 9.08 -13.26 2.00
CA TRP A 51 8.12 -13.13 0.90
C TRP A 51 6.89 -13.99 1.19
N GLU A 52 5.72 -13.37 1.25
CA GLU A 52 4.45 -14.02 1.56
C GLU A 52 3.50 -13.93 0.36
N LEU A 53 2.98 -15.07 -0.08
CA LEU A 53 1.98 -15.19 -1.13
C LEU A 53 0.58 -15.31 -0.49
N HIS A 54 -0.34 -14.50 -1.00
CA HIS A 54 -1.74 -14.48 -0.60
C HIS A 54 -2.64 -14.70 -1.82
N ASP A 55 -3.56 -15.65 -1.71
CA ASP A 55 -4.54 -15.97 -2.74
C ASP A 55 -5.85 -15.22 -2.52
N HIS A 56 -6.42 -14.68 -3.59
CA HIS A 56 -7.72 -13.99 -3.62
C HIS A 56 -8.63 -14.55 -4.72
N SER A 57 -8.25 -15.67 -5.31
CA SER A 57 -8.84 -16.17 -6.53
C SER A 57 -10.05 -17.06 -6.29
N SER A 58 -10.87 -17.24 -7.33
CA SER A 58 -12.00 -18.17 -7.27
C SER A 58 -11.60 -19.62 -7.56
N ASN A 59 -10.44 -19.82 -8.21
CA ASN A 59 -9.97 -21.14 -8.63
C ASN A 59 -8.78 -21.66 -7.81
N GLY A 60 -8.32 -20.90 -6.82
CA GLY A 60 -7.25 -21.26 -5.91
C GLY A 60 -5.84 -21.00 -6.45
N THR A 61 -4.91 -20.83 -5.54
CA THR A 61 -3.45 -20.86 -5.76
C THR A 61 -2.84 -22.05 -5.01
N SER A 62 -1.85 -22.72 -5.60
CA SER A 62 -1.07 -23.77 -4.92
C SER A 62 0.42 -23.48 -4.94
N VAL A 63 1.11 -23.83 -3.85
CA VAL A 63 2.56 -23.70 -3.69
C VAL A 63 3.14 -25.09 -3.43
N SER A 64 4.03 -25.55 -4.30
CA SER A 64 4.71 -26.84 -4.22
C SER A 64 3.75 -28.03 -4.03
N GLY A 65 2.56 -27.94 -4.66
CA GLY A 65 1.51 -28.96 -4.62
C GLY A 65 0.47 -28.82 -3.52
N VAL A 66 0.64 -27.85 -2.59
CA VAL A 66 -0.31 -27.58 -1.51
C VAL A 66 -1.16 -26.37 -1.89
N SER A 67 -2.48 -26.55 -1.97
CA SER A 67 -3.42 -25.45 -2.19
C SER A 67 -3.58 -24.59 -0.94
N LEU A 68 -3.57 -23.28 -1.13
CA LEU A 68 -3.86 -22.32 -0.07
C LEU A 68 -5.35 -22.33 0.25
N ARG A 69 -5.69 -22.31 1.54
CA ARG A 69 -7.06 -22.16 2.01
C ARG A 69 -7.46 -20.69 2.08
N ASP A 70 -8.76 -20.42 2.12
CA ASP A 70 -9.28 -19.06 2.26
C ASP A 70 -8.72 -18.37 3.51
N GLY A 71 -8.09 -17.21 3.33
CA GLY A 71 -7.39 -16.45 4.38
C GLY A 71 -5.99 -16.96 4.78
N GLU A 72 -5.51 -18.06 4.21
CA GLU A 72 -4.16 -18.58 4.43
C GLU A 72 -3.14 -17.88 3.50
N HIS A 73 -1.90 -17.79 3.97
CA HIS A 73 -0.77 -17.28 3.19
C HIS A 73 0.40 -18.26 3.24
N ALA A 74 1.15 -18.34 2.14
CA ALA A 74 2.39 -19.13 2.08
C ALA A 74 3.60 -18.22 2.17
N VAL A 75 4.50 -18.50 3.10
CA VAL A 75 5.86 -17.97 3.04
C VAL A 75 6.61 -18.73 1.96
N LEU A 76 7.07 -18.01 0.94
CA LEU A 76 7.77 -18.58 -0.20
C LEU A 76 9.20 -18.99 0.18
N ARG A 77 9.67 -20.07 -0.43
CA ARG A 77 11.06 -20.53 -0.37
C ARG A 77 11.64 -20.63 -1.77
N GLN A 78 12.96 -20.47 -1.85
CA GLN A 78 13.66 -20.67 -3.11
C GLN A 78 13.41 -22.09 -3.63
N GLY A 79 13.08 -22.20 -4.92
CA GLY A 79 12.71 -23.46 -5.57
C GLY A 79 11.22 -23.82 -5.50
N ASP A 80 10.40 -23.11 -4.73
CA ASP A 80 8.95 -23.35 -4.67
C ASP A 80 8.30 -23.22 -6.04
N VAL A 81 7.25 -24.02 -6.26
CA VAL A 81 6.52 -24.09 -7.53
C VAL A 81 5.09 -23.58 -7.31
N ILE A 82 4.82 -22.37 -7.76
CA ILE A 82 3.55 -21.67 -7.60
C ILE A 82 2.68 -21.92 -8.84
N ARG A 83 1.42 -22.32 -8.63
CA ARG A 83 0.41 -22.39 -9.69
C ARG A 83 -0.77 -21.51 -9.34
N PHE A 84 -1.11 -20.61 -10.25
CA PHE A 84 -2.28 -19.75 -10.18
C PHE A 84 -3.40 -20.39 -11.01
N GLY A 85 -4.56 -20.66 -10.40
CA GLY A 85 -5.70 -21.26 -11.08
C GLY A 85 -5.58 -22.78 -11.27
N ARG A 86 -6.05 -23.30 -12.40
CA ARG A 86 -6.15 -24.75 -12.64
C ARG A 86 -4.81 -25.38 -13.00
N ALA A 87 -4.68 -26.68 -12.74
CA ALA A 87 -3.45 -27.46 -12.96
C ALA A 87 -2.89 -27.45 -14.40
N GLY A 88 -3.68 -27.03 -15.40
CA GLY A 88 -3.25 -26.91 -16.79
C GLY A 88 -2.39 -25.67 -17.09
N ILE A 89 -2.26 -24.73 -16.15
CA ILE A 89 -1.41 -23.55 -16.32
C ILE A 89 0.03 -23.88 -15.93
N ALA A 90 0.96 -23.39 -16.74
CA ALA A 90 2.38 -23.51 -16.46
C ALA A 90 2.73 -22.87 -15.10
N PRO A 91 3.41 -23.60 -14.20
CA PRO A 91 3.78 -23.06 -12.91
C PRO A 91 4.87 -21.98 -13.03
N TRP A 92 4.94 -21.15 -11.99
CA TRP A 92 6.02 -20.22 -11.73
C TRP A 92 6.92 -20.78 -10.64
N ARG A 93 8.21 -20.87 -10.93
CA ARG A 93 9.24 -21.30 -10.00
C ARG A 93 9.89 -20.11 -9.34
N VAL A 94 10.09 -20.20 -8.02
CA VAL A 94 10.86 -19.21 -7.27
C VAL A 94 12.35 -19.41 -7.54
N GLU A 95 12.97 -18.47 -8.23
CA GLU A 95 14.40 -18.52 -8.59
C GLU A 95 15.28 -17.86 -7.50
N SER A 96 14.88 -16.69 -7.02
CA SER A 96 15.55 -15.97 -5.92
C SER A 96 14.52 -15.26 -5.03
N LEU A 97 14.87 -15.04 -3.77
CA LEU A 97 14.02 -14.39 -2.76
C LEU A 97 14.78 -13.35 -1.91
N ASP A 98 15.86 -12.77 -2.45
CA ASP A 98 16.59 -11.73 -1.74
C ASP A 98 15.74 -10.47 -1.58
N ASP A 99 16.04 -9.67 -0.56
CA ASP A 99 15.36 -8.41 -0.21
C ASP A 99 15.05 -7.51 -1.43
N PRO A 100 13.92 -6.78 -1.45
CA PRO A 100 13.66 -5.78 -2.47
C PRO A 100 14.82 -4.81 -2.60
N ALA A 101 15.35 -4.67 -3.81
CA ALA A 101 16.45 -3.75 -4.10
C ALA A 101 16.21 -3.01 -5.42
N ASP A 102 16.72 -1.79 -5.53
CA ASP A 102 16.65 -1.01 -6.76
C ASP A 102 17.36 -1.79 -7.87
N THR A 103 16.65 -2.07 -8.95
CA THR A 103 17.06 -3.05 -9.96
C THR A 103 16.84 -2.49 -11.36
N LEU A 104 17.81 -2.71 -12.23
CA LEU A 104 17.66 -2.58 -13.68
C LEU A 104 17.23 -3.91 -14.27
N TRP A 105 15.97 -3.98 -14.68
CA TRP A 105 15.39 -5.18 -15.27
C TRP A 105 15.60 -5.19 -16.79
N PRO A 106 16.13 -6.27 -17.39
CA PRO A 106 16.44 -6.29 -18.82
C PRO A 106 15.15 -6.27 -19.65
N ILE A 107 15.09 -5.35 -20.62
CA ILE A 107 13.99 -5.26 -21.59
C ILE A 107 14.48 -5.45 -23.03
N ARG A 108 15.78 -5.28 -23.29
CA ARG A 108 16.42 -5.50 -24.58
C ARG A 108 17.86 -6.00 -24.40
N GLY A 109 18.24 -6.96 -25.22
CA GLY A 109 19.53 -7.64 -25.14
C GLY A 109 19.51 -8.75 -24.09
N ALA A 110 20.19 -9.86 -24.38
CA ALA A 110 20.25 -11.03 -23.51
C ALA A 110 21.22 -10.80 -22.33
N VAL A 111 20.88 -9.87 -21.44
CA VAL A 111 21.67 -9.50 -20.26
C VAL A 111 20.95 -9.84 -18.97
N ALA A 112 21.72 -10.15 -17.94
CA ALA A 112 21.18 -10.41 -16.61
C ALA A 112 20.62 -9.11 -15.97
N PRO A 113 19.62 -9.22 -15.09
CA PRO A 113 19.19 -8.10 -14.25
C PRO A 113 20.35 -7.61 -13.35
N ILE A 114 20.39 -6.30 -13.11
CA ILE A 114 21.45 -5.65 -12.32
C ILE A 114 20.81 -5.03 -11.08
N VAL A 115 21.23 -5.49 -9.90
CA VAL A 115 20.92 -4.78 -8.64
C VAL A 115 21.84 -3.57 -8.53
N LEU A 116 21.28 -2.38 -8.35
CA LEU A 116 22.03 -1.14 -8.35
C LEU A 116 22.91 -1.00 -7.09
N ALA A 117 24.22 -0.90 -7.30
CA ALA A 117 25.15 -0.39 -6.29
C ALA A 117 25.10 1.15 -6.24
N PRO A 118 25.57 1.81 -5.16
CA PRO A 118 25.57 3.28 -5.05
C PRO A 118 26.23 4.02 -6.23
N ARG A 119 27.14 3.33 -6.92
CA ARG A 119 27.70 3.75 -8.20
C ARG A 119 27.75 2.52 -9.11
N GLN A 120 26.88 2.48 -10.12
CA GLN A 120 26.78 1.42 -11.10
C GLN A 120 27.32 1.90 -12.44
N ILE A 121 28.22 1.14 -13.04
CA ILE A 121 28.70 1.37 -14.40
C ILE A 121 28.03 0.33 -15.30
N LEU A 122 27.39 0.77 -16.38
CA LEU A 122 26.72 -0.12 -17.32
C LEU A 122 27.67 -0.53 -18.45
N PRO A 123 27.57 -1.78 -18.94
CA PRO A 123 28.35 -2.23 -20.07
C PRO A 123 27.92 -1.47 -21.33
N ALA A 124 28.85 -0.77 -21.99
CA ALA A 124 28.59 0.00 -23.20
C ALA A 124 29.54 -0.42 -24.35
N PRO A 125 29.05 -0.60 -25.60
CA PRO A 125 29.88 -1.02 -26.72
C PRO A 125 30.94 -0.01 -27.20
N ALA A 126 30.87 1.27 -26.83
CA ALA A 126 31.82 2.29 -27.29
C ALA A 126 32.02 3.47 -26.32
N ALA A 127 33.30 3.86 -26.16
CA ALA A 127 33.95 5.09 -25.65
C ALA A 127 33.45 5.82 -24.38
N GLN A 128 32.16 5.83 -24.05
CA GLN A 128 31.66 6.50 -22.84
C GLN A 128 30.73 5.55 -22.07
N PRO A 129 31.17 5.01 -20.93
CA PRO A 129 30.32 4.17 -20.10
C PRO A 129 29.20 5.01 -19.48
N VAL A 130 27.97 4.50 -19.52
CA VAL A 130 26.85 5.11 -18.78
C VAL A 130 26.98 4.70 -17.32
N THR A 131 27.02 5.70 -16.44
CA THR A 131 27.07 5.57 -14.99
C THR A 131 25.75 5.99 -14.37
N ILE A 132 25.24 5.15 -13.48
CA ILE A 132 24.15 5.47 -12.59
C ILE A 132 24.71 5.65 -11.19
N VAL A 133 24.43 6.79 -10.55
CA VAL A 133 24.90 7.11 -9.20
C VAL A 133 23.74 7.48 -8.30
N ARG A 134 23.84 7.12 -7.02
CA ARG A 134 22.90 7.57 -6.00
C ARG A 134 23.33 8.94 -5.48
N SER A 135 22.46 9.93 -5.60
CA SER A 135 22.69 11.27 -5.05
C SER A 135 22.65 11.22 -3.51
N PRO A 136 23.24 12.23 -2.83
CA PRO A 136 23.10 12.37 -1.38
C PRO A 136 21.64 12.53 -0.92
N ALA A 137 20.77 13.05 -1.79
CA ALA A 137 19.33 13.16 -1.55
C ALA A 137 18.60 11.81 -1.71
N GLY A 138 19.28 10.76 -2.17
CA GLY A 138 18.74 9.42 -2.33
C GLY A 138 18.13 9.12 -3.70
N GLU A 139 18.25 10.06 -4.65
CA GLU A 139 17.76 9.91 -6.03
C GLU A 139 18.79 9.18 -6.89
N TRP A 140 18.34 8.42 -7.89
CA TRP A 140 19.23 7.84 -8.88
C TRP A 140 19.45 8.82 -10.02
N LEU A 141 20.70 9.06 -10.38
CA LEU A 141 21.11 9.95 -11.46
C LEU A 141 21.83 9.16 -12.55
N CYS A 142 21.46 9.36 -13.80
CA CYS A 142 22.09 8.78 -14.99
C CYS A 142 22.91 9.85 -15.73
N ASP A 143 24.12 9.52 -16.15
CA ASP A 143 25.00 10.41 -16.93
C ASP A 143 24.84 10.26 -18.46
N ASP A 144 23.74 9.64 -18.90
CA ASP A 144 23.37 9.49 -20.32
C ASP A 144 23.13 10.84 -21.02
N THR A 145 22.81 11.89 -20.25
CA THR A 145 22.63 13.27 -20.74
C THR A 145 23.46 14.28 -19.96
N LEU A 146 23.63 15.48 -20.54
CA LEU A 146 24.19 16.66 -19.87
C LEU A 146 23.10 17.75 -19.79
N PRO A 147 22.60 18.10 -18.59
CA PRO A 147 22.97 17.60 -17.27
C PRO A 147 22.50 16.16 -16.98
N PRO A 148 23.03 15.50 -15.94
CA PRO A 148 22.60 14.17 -15.53
C PRO A 148 21.10 14.13 -15.22
N ARG A 149 20.43 13.07 -15.68
CA ARG A 149 18.98 12.89 -15.56
C ARG A 149 18.64 12.15 -14.28
N ALA A 150 17.64 12.64 -13.54
CA ALA A 150 17.05 11.90 -12.42
C ALA A 150 16.17 10.75 -12.93
N LEU A 151 16.42 9.55 -12.44
CA LEU A 151 15.69 8.33 -12.80
C LEU A 151 14.55 8.06 -11.81
N HIS A 152 13.40 7.71 -12.37
CA HIS A 152 12.19 7.33 -11.65
C HIS A 152 11.83 5.86 -11.91
N ASP A 153 10.94 5.28 -11.09
CA ASP A 153 10.44 3.92 -11.32
C ASP A 153 9.78 3.83 -12.70
N GLY A 154 10.18 2.82 -13.48
CA GLY A 154 9.73 2.60 -14.85
C GLY A 154 10.59 3.27 -15.92
N ASP A 155 11.52 4.16 -15.56
CA ASP A 155 12.39 4.81 -16.54
C ASP A 155 13.30 3.79 -17.25
N GLU A 156 13.54 4.03 -18.53
CA GLU A 156 14.42 3.20 -19.34
C GLU A 156 15.84 3.78 -19.39
N VAL A 157 16.83 2.89 -19.34
CA VAL A 157 18.25 3.20 -19.51
C VAL A 157 18.79 2.26 -20.58
N SER A 158 19.50 2.80 -21.56
CA SER A 158 20.03 2.02 -22.68
C SER A 158 21.51 2.28 -22.92
N THR A 159 22.23 1.24 -23.30
CA THR A 159 23.64 1.29 -23.70
C THR A 159 23.86 0.46 -24.96
N GLY A 160 23.89 1.12 -26.12
CA GLY A 160 23.99 0.44 -27.41
C GLY A 160 22.83 -0.55 -27.63
N ASP A 161 23.15 -1.84 -27.69
CA ASP A 161 22.18 -2.93 -27.94
C ASP A 161 21.40 -3.36 -26.69
N PHE A 162 21.80 -2.89 -25.51
CA PHE A 162 21.19 -3.25 -24.24
C PHE A 162 20.23 -2.17 -23.77
N ALA A 163 19.10 -2.58 -23.18
CA ALA A 163 18.21 -1.68 -22.48
C ALA A 163 17.62 -2.35 -21.25
N TRP A 164 17.48 -1.55 -20.20
CA TRP A 164 16.89 -1.94 -18.94
C TRP A 164 15.79 -0.96 -18.55
N ARG A 165 14.83 -1.46 -17.77
CA ARG A 165 13.83 -0.66 -17.07
C ARG A 165 14.17 -0.61 -15.60
N LEU A 166 14.20 0.59 -15.03
CA LEU A 166 14.42 0.79 -13.61
C LEU A 166 13.20 0.36 -12.81
N ALA A 167 13.39 -0.53 -11.86
CA ALA A 167 12.43 -0.90 -10.85
C ALA A 167 12.99 -0.48 -9.49
N LEU A 168 12.38 0.55 -8.90
CA LEU A 168 12.75 1.02 -7.58
C LEU A 168 12.10 0.13 -6.52
N ALA A 169 12.91 -0.39 -5.61
CA ALA A 169 12.44 -0.97 -4.38
C ALA A 169 11.97 0.17 -3.48
N ARG A 170 10.77 0.66 -3.74
CA ARG A 170 10.10 1.64 -2.87
C ARG A 170 10.16 1.08 -1.46
N GLN A 171 10.99 1.70 -0.62
CA GLN A 171 11.12 1.36 0.79
C GLN A 171 9.77 1.65 1.45
N GLY A 172 8.87 0.67 1.44
CA GLY A 172 7.86 0.58 2.48
C GLY A 172 8.65 0.29 3.75
N SER A 173 8.98 1.32 4.53
CA SER A 173 9.70 1.19 5.79
C SER A 173 9.09 0.05 6.61
N THR A 174 9.93 -0.95 6.89
CA THR A 174 9.91 -1.88 8.03
C THR A 174 8.51 -2.32 8.51
N VAL A 175 8.10 -3.51 8.09
CA VAL A 175 7.06 -4.28 8.78
C VAL A 175 7.61 -4.71 10.13
N THR A 176 7.33 -3.94 11.17
CA THR A 176 7.34 -4.45 12.54
C THR A 176 6.15 -5.39 12.69
N LEU A 177 6.44 -6.61 13.13
CA LEU A 177 5.48 -7.65 13.49
C LEU A 177 4.35 -7.06 14.37
N ALA A 178 3.16 -6.89 13.81
CA ALA A 178 1.98 -6.58 14.62
C ALA A 178 1.57 -7.87 15.34
N ALA A 179 1.60 -7.78 16.67
CA ALA A 179 1.07 -8.78 17.58
C ALA A 179 -0.36 -9.19 17.19
N ARG A 180 -0.70 -10.44 17.54
CA ARG A 180 -2.03 -11.08 17.40
C ARG A 180 -3.18 -10.08 17.28
N ALA A 181 -3.88 -10.16 16.14
CA ALA A 181 -5.07 -9.39 15.88
C ALA A 181 -6.13 -9.59 16.97
N ASP A 182 -6.58 -8.48 17.54
CA ASP A 182 -7.72 -8.40 18.44
C ASP A 182 -9.02 -8.62 17.63
N PRO A 183 -9.85 -9.63 17.96
CA PRO A 183 -11.05 -9.98 17.19
C PRO A 183 -12.18 -8.92 17.22
N ALA A 184 -11.96 -7.77 17.84
CA ALA A 184 -12.91 -6.67 17.94
C ALA A 184 -12.72 -5.53 16.91
N ALA A 185 -11.68 -5.56 16.05
CA ALA A 185 -11.49 -4.50 15.06
C ALA A 185 -12.55 -4.59 13.93
N PRO A 186 -13.20 -3.46 13.56
CA PRO A 186 -14.19 -3.44 12.49
C PRO A 186 -13.55 -3.84 11.16
N ALA A 187 -14.37 -4.34 10.23
CA ALA A 187 -13.93 -5.01 9.02
C ALA A 187 -12.97 -4.21 8.11
N GLN A 188 -12.81 -2.91 8.37
CA GLN A 188 -11.93 -1.98 7.67
C GLN A 188 -11.46 -0.92 8.68
N LEU A 189 -10.21 -0.44 8.65
CA LEU A 189 -9.65 0.63 9.49
C LEU A 189 -8.68 1.49 8.68
N LEU A 190 -8.82 2.81 8.75
CA LEU A 190 -7.87 3.75 8.13
C LEU A 190 -6.81 4.20 9.12
N GLU A 191 -5.55 3.99 8.80
CA GLU A 191 -4.43 4.43 9.64
C GLU A 191 -3.62 5.51 8.94
N PHE A 192 -3.50 6.67 9.57
CA PHE A 192 -2.78 7.83 9.06
C PHE A 192 -1.48 7.98 9.84
N PHE A 193 -0.36 8.07 9.12
CA PHE A 193 0.95 8.40 9.68
C PHE A 193 1.31 9.82 9.26
N VAL A 194 1.24 10.73 10.22
CA VAL A 194 1.51 12.15 10.05
C VAL A 194 2.92 12.43 10.55
N SER A 195 3.75 13.02 9.71
CA SER A 195 5.06 13.52 10.11
C SER A 195 4.95 14.60 11.21
N ARG A 196 6.02 14.80 12.00
CA ARG A 196 6.00 15.78 13.12
C ARG A 196 5.73 17.22 12.63
N ASN A 197 6.30 17.58 11.48
CA ASN A 197 6.10 18.85 10.76
C ASN A 197 4.79 18.91 9.96
N GLU A 198 3.97 17.85 9.94
CA GLU A 198 2.71 17.76 9.19
C GLU A 198 2.82 17.87 7.66
N GLU A 199 4.03 17.82 7.10
CA GLU A 199 4.26 17.97 5.66
C GLU A 199 4.00 16.67 4.89
N HIS A 200 4.22 15.53 5.55
CA HIS A 200 4.03 14.19 5.00
C HIS A 200 2.90 13.45 5.73
N VAL A 201 2.00 12.87 4.95
CA VAL A 201 0.93 12.01 5.43
C VAL A 201 0.87 10.73 4.59
N ARG A 202 1.29 9.62 5.21
CA ARG A 202 1.10 8.27 4.67
C ARG A 202 -0.20 7.69 5.20
N MET A 203 -0.88 6.89 4.38
CA MET A 203 -2.14 6.27 4.78
C MET A 203 -2.14 4.79 4.47
N LEU A 204 -2.59 3.98 5.43
CA LEU A 204 -2.84 2.55 5.29
C LEU A 204 -4.33 2.28 5.46
N LEU A 205 -4.88 1.38 4.65
CA LEU A 205 -6.24 0.87 4.78
C LEU A 205 -6.16 -0.60 5.18
N HIS A 206 -6.50 -0.89 6.42
CA HIS A 206 -6.73 -2.24 6.91
C HIS A 206 -8.11 -2.69 6.45
N VAL A 207 -8.22 -3.88 5.88
CA VAL A 207 -9.48 -4.54 5.46
C VAL A 207 -9.46 -5.98 5.96
N ARG A 208 -10.62 -6.64 6.03
CA ARG A 208 -10.70 -8.11 6.20
C ARG A 208 -9.96 -8.79 5.05
N GLY A 209 -8.68 -9.12 5.26
CA GLY A 209 -7.81 -9.72 4.24
C GLY A 209 -6.46 -9.03 4.04
N GLY A 210 -6.16 -7.91 4.72
CA GLY A 210 -4.82 -7.32 4.70
C GLY A 210 -4.79 -5.81 4.87
N VAL A 211 -3.61 -5.23 4.63
CA VAL A 211 -3.37 -3.78 4.72
C VAL A 211 -2.98 -3.27 3.34
N VAL A 212 -3.72 -2.29 2.82
CA VAL A 212 -3.43 -1.60 1.57
C VAL A 212 -2.69 -0.31 1.88
N ASP A 213 -1.44 -0.19 1.43
CA ASP A 213 -0.70 1.06 1.54
C ASP A 213 -1.11 2.03 0.43
N LEU A 214 -1.70 3.15 0.84
CA LEU A 214 -2.15 4.22 -0.05
C LEU A 214 -1.05 5.27 -0.29
N GLY A 215 0.13 5.07 0.30
CA GLY A 215 1.33 5.87 0.12
C GLY A 215 1.24 7.25 0.76
N GLU A 216 2.19 8.12 0.42
CA GLU A 216 2.19 9.53 0.81
C GLU A 216 1.61 10.40 -0.30
N ARG A 217 0.60 11.22 0.02
CA ARG A 217 -0.06 12.11 -0.95
C ARG A 217 -0.55 13.38 -0.28
N ALA A 218 -0.54 14.49 -1.03
CA ALA A 218 -1.01 15.78 -0.55
C ALA A 218 -2.50 15.77 -0.08
N HIS A 219 -3.37 14.98 -0.72
CA HIS A 219 -4.79 14.93 -0.34
C HIS A 219 -5.05 14.17 0.96
N HIS A 220 -4.08 13.40 1.46
CA HIS A 220 -4.24 12.69 2.73
C HIS A 220 -4.32 13.65 3.92
N TYR A 221 -3.64 14.80 3.88
CA TYR A 221 -3.72 15.79 4.95
C TYR A 221 -5.10 16.44 5.07
N SER A 222 -5.82 16.57 3.94
CA SER A 222 -7.23 17.01 3.97
C SER A 222 -8.13 16.02 4.71
N LEU A 223 -7.86 14.72 4.58
CA LEU A 223 -8.59 13.66 5.28
C LEU A 223 -8.24 13.63 6.77
N VAL A 224 -6.96 13.73 7.13
CA VAL A 224 -6.48 13.86 8.53
C VAL A 224 -7.18 15.03 9.22
N THR A 225 -7.27 16.18 8.55
CA THR A 225 -7.91 17.38 9.12
C THR A 225 -9.40 17.15 9.41
N LEU A 226 -10.12 16.48 8.51
CA LEU A 226 -11.52 16.11 8.73
C LEU A 226 -11.68 15.05 9.83
N ALA A 227 -10.79 14.05 9.88
CA ALA A 227 -10.79 12.99 10.87
C ALA A 227 -10.51 13.52 12.29
N ARG A 228 -9.51 14.42 12.45
CA ARG A 228 -9.24 15.14 13.71
C ARG A 228 -10.48 15.87 14.22
N ALA A 229 -11.17 16.60 13.34
CA ALA A 229 -12.38 17.32 13.70
C ALA A 229 -13.49 16.37 14.20
N ARG A 230 -13.64 15.21 13.55
CA ARG A 230 -14.60 14.18 13.97
C ARG A 230 -14.24 13.58 15.33
N SER A 231 -12.96 13.27 15.56
CA SER A 231 -12.49 12.76 16.85
C SER A 231 -12.71 13.77 17.98
N ALA A 232 -12.46 15.05 17.72
CA ALA A 232 -12.68 16.12 18.71
C ALA A 232 -14.17 16.25 19.09
N ASP A 233 -15.07 16.14 18.11
CA ASP A 233 -16.52 16.17 18.37
C ASP A 233 -16.99 14.96 19.18
N TRP A 234 -16.45 13.77 18.88
CA TRP A 234 -16.73 12.55 19.63
C TRP A 234 -16.28 12.65 21.09
N GLN A 235 -15.06 13.15 21.33
CA GLN A 235 -14.53 13.38 22.67
C GLN A 235 -15.35 14.43 23.45
N ALA A 236 -15.96 15.39 22.75
CA ALA A 236 -16.85 16.39 23.34
C ALA A 236 -18.27 15.86 23.64
N GLY A 237 -18.57 14.58 23.36
CA GLY A 237 -19.86 13.95 23.67
C GLY A 237 -21.00 14.37 22.74
N HIS A 238 -20.69 14.89 21.54
CA HIS A 238 -21.71 15.22 20.55
C HIS A 238 -22.30 13.94 19.93
N ASP A 239 -23.64 13.88 19.83
CA ASP A 239 -24.38 12.75 19.24
C ASP A 239 -23.95 12.52 17.77
N ALA A 240 -23.96 11.26 17.33
CA ALA A 240 -23.56 10.83 15.99
C ALA A 240 -24.34 11.56 14.87
N ALA A 241 -25.58 11.98 15.16
CA ALA A 241 -26.40 12.78 14.26
C ALA A 241 -25.95 14.25 14.14
N THR A 242 -25.19 14.78 15.11
CA THR A 242 -24.76 16.19 15.20
C THR A 242 -23.27 16.43 14.88
N GLN A 243 -22.50 15.38 14.58
CA GLN A 243 -21.06 15.47 14.30
C GLN A 243 -20.75 16.33 13.07
N ARG A 244 -19.80 17.26 13.24
CA ARG A 244 -19.76 18.53 12.51
C ARG A 244 -19.44 18.36 11.03
N TRP A 245 -20.31 18.96 10.24
CA TRP A 245 -20.01 19.39 8.89
C TRP A 245 -19.09 20.61 8.94
N ILE A 246 -17.99 20.56 8.19
CA ILE A 246 -17.06 21.66 8.04
C ILE A 246 -17.37 22.36 6.72
N GLU A 247 -17.64 23.67 6.78
CA GLU A 247 -17.77 24.48 5.58
C GLU A 247 -16.47 24.49 4.78
N LEU A 248 -16.56 24.39 3.46
CA LEU A 248 -15.39 24.31 2.58
C LEU A 248 -14.45 25.51 2.74
N GLY A 249 -14.98 26.72 2.93
CA GLY A 249 -14.16 27.91 3.18
C GLY A 249 -13.43 27.87 4.52
N ARG A 250 -14.00 27.21 5.54
CA ARG A 250 -13.34 26.98 6.82
C ARG A 250 -12.24 25.92 6.69
N LEU A 251 -12.52 24.82 5.97
CA LEU A 251 -11.53 23.77 5.69
C LEU A 251 -10.35 24.32 4.89
N ALA A 252 -10.62 25.14 3.86
CA ALA A 252 -9.61 25.84 3.06
C ALA A 252 -8.67 26.67 3.94
N ARG A 253 -9.24 27.45 4.88
CA ARG A 253 -8.46 28.23 5.85
C ARG A 253 -7.61 27.38 6.80
N MET A 254 -8.15 26.25 7.27
CA MET A 254 -7.40 25.32 8.14
C MET A 254 -6.22 24.67 7.42
N LEU A 255 -6.37 24.40 6.12
CA LEU A 255 -5.35 23.76 5.28
C LEU A 255 -4.39 24.77 4.64
N GLY A 256 -4.64 26.08 4.77
CA GLY A 256 -3.83 27.12 4.14
C GLY A 256 -3.92 27.15 2.60
N ILE A 257 -5.01 26.64 2.03
CA ILE A 257 -5.23 26.54 0.57
C ILE A 257 -6.57 27.18 0.18
N ASP A 258 -6.82 27.35 -1.11
CA ASP A 258 -8.09 27.85 -1.60
C ASP A 258 -9.16 26.76 -1.70
N THR A 259 -10.43 27.19 -1.77
CA THR A 259 -11.59 26.29 -1.82
C THR A 259 -11.60 25.40 -3.09
N SER A 260 -11.05 25.87 -4.22
CA SER A 260 -10.95 25.06 -5.44
C SER A 260 -9.96 23.92 -5.24
N HIS A 261 -8.80 24.21 -4.65
CA HIS A 261 -7.79 23.20 -4.32
C HIS A 261 -8.32 22.17 -3.33
N VAL A 262 -9.07 22.58 -2.30
CA VAL A 262 -9.78 21.65 -1.40
C VAL A 262 -10.69 20.70 -2.18
N ASN A 263 -11.45 21.20 -3.15
CA ASN A 263 -12.32 20.36 -3.98
C ASN A 263 -11.51 19.34 -4.80
N VAL A 264 -10.37 19.75 -5.36
CA VAL A 264 -9.45 18.85 -6.08
C VAL A 264 -8.91 17.76 -5.16
N GLN A 265 -8.47 18.10 -3.95
CA GLN A 265 -7.96 17.12 -2.98
C GLN A 265 -9.05 16.12 -2.57
N ILE A 266 -10.27 16.59 -2.31
CA ILE A 266 -11.41 15.72 -1.98
C ILE A 266 -11.78 14.82 -3.16
N HIS A 267 -11.76 15.33 -4.39
CA HIS A 267 -11.99 14.53 -5.59
C HIS A 267 -10.93 13.44 -5.73
N ARG A 268 -9.64 13.79 -5.65
CA ARG A 268 -8.51 12.85 -5.73
C ARG A 268 -8.57 11.78 -4.66
N ALA A 269 -8.88 12.15 -3.41
CA ALA A 269 -9.13 11.21 -2.33
C ALA A 269 -10.25 10.23 -2.70
N ARG A 270 -11.41 10.72 -3.15
CA ARG A 270 -12.53 9.84 -3.54
C ARG A 270 -12.20 8.96 -4.74
N SER A 271 -11.47 9.46 -5.73
CA SER A 271 -11.03 8.67 -6.89
C SER A 271 -10.06 7.56 -6.50
N GLN A 272 -9.10 7.84 -5.61
CA GLN A 272 -8.17 6.84 -5.09
C GLN A 272 -8.93 5.73 -4.35
N PHE A 273 -9.93 6.10 -3.55
CA PHE A 273 -10.73 5.14 -2.78
C PHE A 273 -11.77 4.40 -3.62
N ALA A 274 -12.30 5.00 -4.68
CA ALA A 274 -13.22 4.33 -5.61
C ALA A 274 -12.56 3.14 -6.33
N ALA A 275 -11.24 3.15 -6.46
CA ALA A 275 -10.47 2.06 -7.04
C ALA A 275 -10.22 0.88 -6.07
N LEU A 276 -10.58 1.02 -4.79
CA LEU A 276 -10.29 0.03 -3.75
C LEU A 276 -11.52 -0.86 -3.46
N PRO A 277 -11.31 -2.17 -3.22
CA PRO A 277 -12.39 -3.06 -2.81
C PRO A 277 -12.83 -2.79 -1.37
N GLY A 278 -14.14 -2.70 -1.13
CA GLY A 278 -14.74 -2.75 0.20
C GLY A 278 -15.22 -1.42 0.80
N LEU A 279 -14.74 -0.26 0.35
CA LEU A 279 -15.21 1.07 0.80
C LEU A 279 -15.85 1.83 -0.35
N GLY A 280 -17.07 2.35 -0.15
CA GLY A 280 -17.68 3.26 -1.12
C GLY A 280 -16.98 4.63 -1.08
N ALA A 281 -16.67 5.21 -2.24
CA ALA A 281 -16.10 6.56 -2.33
C ALA A 281 -16.98 7.68 -1.72
N SER A 282 -18.26 7.38 -1.45
CA SER A 282 -19.19 8.23 -0.70
C SER A 282 -19.13 8.05 0.82
N GLN A 283 -18.54 6.96 1.32
CA GLN A 283 -18.40 6.65 2.74
C GLN A 283 -17.15 7.27 3.35
N LEU A 284 -16.13 7.63 2.55
CA LEU A 284 -14.91 8.29 3.03
C LEU A 284 -15.13 9.76 3.40
N VAL A 285 -15.74 10.52 2.49
CA VAL A 285 -16.04 11.94 2.67
C VAL A 285 -17.47 12.18 2.24
N GLU A 286 -18.28 12.58 3.21
CA GLU A 286 -19.66 12.98 2.96
C GLU A 286 -19.70 14.46 2.60
N ARG A 287 -20.60 14.82 1.67
CA ARG A 287 -20.74 16.18 1.17
C ARG A 287 -22.20 16.64 1.18
N ARG A 288 -22.43 17.85 1.67
CA ARG A 288 -23.69 18.60 1.54
C ARG A 288 -23.42 19.99 0.98
N ARG A 289 -24.46 20.79 0.70
CA ARG A 289 -24.31 22.15 0.15
C ARG A 289 -23.24 22.96 0.92
N GLY A 290 -22.11 23.21 0.26
CA GLY A 290 -20.98 24.00 0.78
C GLY A 290 -20.16 23.38 1.93
N SER A 291 -20.47 22.17 2.40
CA SER A 291 -19.80 21.56 3.56
C SER A 291 -19.44 20.10 3.34
N VAL A 292 -18.42 19.64 4.05
CA VAL A 292 -17.89 18.28 4.00
C VAL A 292 -17.60 17.76 5.41
N ARG A 293 -17.62 16.45 5.59
CA ARG A 293 -17.19 15.80 6.83
C ARG A 293 -16.48 14.48 6.53
N PHE A 294 -15.66 14.03 7.49
CA PHE A 294 -15.15 12.66 7.45
C PHE A 294 -16.32 11.70 7.64
N GLY A 295 -16.44 10.71 6.75
CA GLY A 295 -17.54 9.76 6.79
C GLY A 295 -17.39 8.71 7.89
N ASP A 296 -18.25 7.70 7.84
CA ASP A 296 -18.44 6.73 8.92
C ASP A 296 -17.45 5.55 8.83
N VAL A 297 -16.16 5.85 8.69
CA VAL A 297 -15.09 4.86 8.58
C VAL A 297 -14.19 4.96 9.82
N PRO A 298 -13.96 3.85 10.54
CA PRO A 298 -13.02 3.84 11.68
C PRO A 298 -11.63 4.29 11.22
N PHE A 299 -10.98 5.09 12.05
CA PHE A 299 -9.65 5.59 11.76
C PHE A 299 -8.76 5.70 12.99
N ARG A 300 -7.46 5.74 12.73
CA ARG A 300 -6.38 5.99 13.68
C ARG A 300 -5.41 6.99 13.08
N ILE A 301 -4.96 7.96 13.87
CA ILE A 301 -3.97 8.97 13.47
C ILE A 301 -2.77 8.84 14.40
N VAL A 302 -1.61 8.56 13.82
CA VAL A 302 -0.32 8.50 14.51
C VAL A 302 0.52 9.68 14.01
N ARG A 303 1.01 10.51 14.93
CA ARG A 303 1.90 11.63 14.63
C ARG A 303 3.30 11.33 15.11
N GLY A 304 4.25 11.21 14.18
CA GLY A 304 5.57 10.65 14.47
C GLY A 304 5.43 9.22 15.02
N GLU A 305 5.75 9.03 16.30
CA GLU A 305 5.62 7.74 17.00
C GLU A 305 4.46 7.69 17.99
N HIS A 306 3.69 8.78 18.12
CA HIS A 306 2.64 8.91 19.12
C HIS A 306 1.26 8.75 18.49
N LEU A 307 0.43 7.89 19.06
CA LEU A 307 -1.00 7.85 18.75
C LEU A 307 -1.63 9.20 19.13
N GLU A 308 -2.10 9.96 18.14
CA GLU A 308 -2.72 11.27 18.33
C GLU A 308 -4.21 11.12 18.66
N CYS A 309 -4.94 10.36 17.84
CA CYS A 309 -6.34 10.03 18.10
C CYS A 309 -6.79 8.78 17.34
N GLU A 310 -7.86 8.15 17.82
CA GLU A 310 -8.54 7.05 17.15
C GLU A 310 -10.04 7.19 17.33
N TRP A 311 -10.79 6.66 16.36
CA TRP A 311 -12.23 6.71 16.36
C TRP A 311 -12.80 5.44 15.70
N VAL A 312 -13.80 4.83 16.34
CA VAL A 312 -14.46 3.62 15.87
C VAL A 312 -15.98 3.86 15.86
N PRO A 313 -16.69 3.58 14.75
CA PRO A 313 -18.14 3.69 14.71
C PRO A 313 -18.76 2.70 15.69
N SER A 314 -19.65 3.17 16.55
CA SER A 314 -20.31 2.35 17.56
C SER A 314 -21.36 1.42 16.91
N GLY A 315 -21.01 0.15 16.74
CA GLY A 315 -21.85 -0.92 16.19
C GLY A 315 -21.88 -2.21 17.03
N GLY A 316 -21.97 -2.10 18.37
CA GLY A 316 -22.43 -3.12 19.35
C GLY A 316 -21.44 -4.21 19.84
N PRO A 317 -21.65 -4.85 21.02
CA PRO A 317 -22.27 -4.34 22.25
C PRO A 317 -21.25 -3.58 23.11
N ARG A 318 -21.74 -2.74 24.01
CA ARG A 318 -20.94 -2.09 25.05
C ARG A 318 -20.14 -3.15 25.81
N SER A 319 -18.81 -3.14 25.66
CA SER A 319 -17.95 -3.62 26.73
C SER A 319 -18.18 -2.69 27.90
N GLY A 320 -19.07 -3.12 28.80
CA GLY A 320 -19.23 -2.47 30.08
C GLY A 320 -17.87 -2.48 30.75
N ALA A 321 -17.26 -1.30 30.87
CA ALA A 321 -16.42 -1.05 32.03
C ALA A 321 -17.28 -1.47 33.25
N PRO A 322 -16.79 -2.31 34.17
CA PRO A 322 -17.51 -2.57 35.39
C PRO A 322 -17.67 -1.23 36.08
N ARG A 323 -18.92 -0.74 36.07
CA ARG A 323 -19.34 0.42 36.83
C ARG A 323 -19.00 0.08 38.27
N ALA A 324 -18.07 0.84 38.86
CA ALA A 324 -17.78 0.74 40.28
C ALA A 324 -19.12 0.87 41.01
N VAL A 325 -19.54 -0.23 41.65
CA VAL A 325 -20.74 -0.26 42.48
C VAL A 325 -20.50 0.72 43.64
N PRO A 326 -21.36 1.73 43.87
CA PRO A 326 -21.31 2.47 45.12
C PRO A 326 -21.62 1.47 46.24
N GLY A 327 -20.69 1.32 47.18
CA GLY A 327 -20.87 0.44 48.34
C GLY A 327 -22.16 0.76 49.10
N PRO A 328 -22.74 -0.22 49.81
CA PRO A 328 -23.98 -0.01 50.54
C PRO A 328 -23.79 1.07 51.61
N VAL A 329 -24.65 2.09 51.57
CA VAL A 329 -24.80 3.05 52.66
C VAL A 329 -25.36 2.28 53.85
N VAL A 330 -24.53 2.05 54.85
CA VAL A 330 -24.95 1.56 56.15
C VAL A 330 -25.66 2.71 56.87
N HIS A 331 -26.99 2.63 56.95
CA HIS A 331 -27.73 3.36 57.97
C HIS A 331 -27.67 2.53 59.25
N CYS A 332 -26.91 2.99 60.25
CA CYS A 332 -27.09 2.53 61.62
C CYS A 332 -28.34 3.18 62.23
N PRO A 333 -29.06 2.46 63.11
CA PRO A 333 -30.33 2.89 63.69
C PRO A 333 -30.21 4.04 64.68
#